data_AF-A0A1G2C0B0-F1
#
_entry.id   AF-A0A1G2C0B0-F1
#
_cell.length_a   1.000
_cell.length_b   1.000
_cell.length_c   1.000
_cell.angle_alpha   90.00
_cell.angle_beta   90.00
_cell.angle_gamma   90.00
#
_symmetry.space_group_name_H-M   'P 1'
#
loop_
_entity.id
_entity.type
_entity.pdbx_description
1 polymer ?
#
loop_
_entity_poly.entity_id
_entity_poly.type
_entity_poly.pdbx_seq_one_letter_code
_entity_poly.pdbx_strand_id
1 'polypeptide(L)'
;MNNTKHQDILHMSKSENIISLLEGAKKDAILHFPDPNNKYFPLLYKTSPPIEYILSQLNDFIDRIEFLDIYEPAINSLKKEIKILENFSYTTNKKDFKVHLDSIFENIDVIYNEEINEKLSKLTCQECIRLDEAITNFRNGCFSSSVIMAVSSVEARLHYLIKKKNKTLYKKYFETSPLGTLISLFDKNGIKFKDKKFNSLRKILPGEHSPLIEIFNIYRIYSAHPKDKNIPQKIAQSILNFTFVLLLDEKLQISDKRLLKHQKIIK
;
A
#
# COMPACT_ATOMS: atom_id res chain seq x y z
N MET A 1 18.13 -26.77 -4.17
CA MET A 1 17.98 -25.32 -3.92
C MET A 1 16.51 -25.04 -3.65
N ASN A 2 16.17 -24.72 -2.40
CA ASN A 2 14.81 -24.65 -1.89
C ASN A 2 14.06 -23.43 -2.44
N ASN A 3 13.00 -23.69 -3.20
CA ASN A 3 12.15 -22.70 -3.86
C ASN A 3 10.95 -22.27 -2.99
N THR A 4 11.15 -22.14 -1.67
CA THR A 4 10.07 -21.95 -0.68
C THR A 4 10.04 -20.58 0.01
N LYS A 5 10.69 -19.53 -0.52
CA LYS A 5 10.80 -18.23 0.18
C LYS A 5 10.10 -17.02 -0.47
N HIS A 6 9.18 -17.20 -1.41
CA HIS A 6 8.47 -16.07 -2.05
C HIS A 6 6.94 -16.10 -1.92
N GLN A 7 6.36 -16.84 -0.98
CA GLN A 7 4.89 -16.88 -0.84
C GLN A 7 4.25 -15.78 0.02
N ASP A 8 5.02 -14.98 0.76
CA ASP A 8 4.45 -14.15 1.85
C ASP A 8 4.45 -12.63 1.61
N ILE A 9 4.85 -12.12 0.44
CA ILE A 9 4.99 -10.66 0.23
C ILE A 9 3.87 -10.10 -0.66
N LEU A 10 2.62 -10.35 -0.30
CA LEU A 10 1.47 -9.74 -0.97
C LEU A 10 0.38 -9.43 0.07
N HIS A 11 0.58 -8.40 0.89
CA HIS A 11 -0.39 -8.01 1.93
C HIS A 11 -1.52 -7.16 1.36
N MET A 12 -1.24 -6.15 0.53
CA MET A 12 -2.30 -5.33 -0.08
C MET A 12 -3.11 -6.08 -1.15
N SER A 13 -2.48 -6.95 -1.94
CA SER A 13 -3.19 -7.68 -3.02
C SER A 13 -3.94 -8.94 -2.53
N LYS A 14 -3.86 -9.25 -1.24
CA LYS A 14 -4.57 -10.36 -0.60
C LYS A 14 -5.25 -9.85 0.66
N SER A 15 -6.00 -8.76 0.53
CA SER A 15 -6.64 -8.10 1.67
C SER A 15 -7.59 -9.03 2.45
N GLU A 16 -8.29 -9.98 1.79
CA GLU A 16 -9.03 -11.07 2.49
C GLU A 16 -8.12 -12.00 3.31
N ASN A 17 -6.86 -12.14 2.91
CA ASN A 17 -5.87 -12.98 3.58
C ASN A 17 -5.25 -12.28 4.80
N ILE A 18 -5.24 -10.94 4.87
CA ILE A 18 -4.65 -10.23 6.02
C ILE A 18 -5.52 -10.39 7.27
N ILE A 19 -6.85 -10.24 7.14
CA ILE A 19 -7.79 -10.45 8.26
C ILE A 19 -7.72 -11.90 8.73
N SER A 20 -7.73 -12.86 7.79
CA SER A 20 -7.61 -14.28 8.15
C SER A 20 -6.28 -14.61 8.84
N LEU A 21 -5.18 -13.99 8.42
CA LEU A 21 -3.86 -14.18 9.03
C LEU A 21 -3.82 -13.56 10.44
N LEU A 22 -4.40 -12.37 10.60
CA LEU A 22 -4.56 -11.71 11.89
C LEU A 22 -5.43 -12.54 12.84
N GLU A 23 -6.54 -13.12 12.37
CA GLU A 23 -7.41 -13.99 13.17
C GLU A 23 -6.68 -15.26 13.64
N GLY A 24 -5.82 -15.83 12.79
CA GLY A 24 -4.93 -16.93 13.19
C GLY A 24 -3.97 -16.51 14.32
N ALA A 25 -3.30 -15.37 14.15
CA ALA A 25 -2.37 -14.82 15.13
C ALA A 25 -3.07 -14.44 16.45
N LYS A 26 -4.29 -13.92 16.40
CA LYS A 26 -5.15 -13.62 17.55
C LYS A 26 -5.42 -14.87 18.38
N LYS A 27 -5.87 -15.95 17.74
CA LYS A 27 -6.14 -17.23 18.42
C LYS A 27 -4.90 -17.77 19.11
N ASP A 28 -3.76 -17.72 18.41
CA ASP A 28 -2.48 -18.20 18.94
C ASP A 28 -2.00 -17.37 20.15
N ALA A 29 -2.10 -16.05 20.07
CA ALA A 29 -1.74 -15.15 21.17
C ALA A 29 -2.62 -15.33 22.41
N ILE A 30 -3.94 -15.55 22.22
CA ILE A 30 -4.86 -15.83 23.33
C ILE A 30 -4.55 -17.20 23.96
N LEU A 31 -4.27 -18.22 23.15
CA LEU A 31 -3.97 -19.56 23.63
C LEU A 31 -2.71 -19.57 24.50
N HIS A 32 -1.66 -18.90 24.03
CA HIS A 32 -0.33 -18.85 24.67
C HIS A 32 -0.13 -17.65 25.60
N PHE A 33 -1.21 -17.04 26.07
CA PHE A 33 -1.14 -15.95 27.05
C PHE A 33 -0.46 -16.44 28.35
N PRO A 34 0.60 -15.77 28.86
CA PRO A 34 1.31 -16.20 30.06
C PRO A 34 0.43 -16.20 31.32
N ASP A 35 0.70 -17.12 32.25
CA ASP A 35 -0.02 -17.15 33.55
C ASP A 35 0.24 -15.84 34.33
N PRO A 36 -0.80 -15.06 34.64
CA PRO A 36 -0.65 -13.79 35.35
C PRO A 36 -0.17 -13.95 36.80
N ASN A 37 -0.29 -15.14 37.39
CA ASN A 37 0.23 -15.42 38.74
C ASN A 37 1.73 -15.73 38.75
N ASN A 38 2.36 -15.85 37.58
CA ASN A 38 3.79 -16.08 37.49
C ASN A 38 4.54 -14.79 37.87
N LYS A 39 5.47 -14.87 38.83
CA LYS A 39 6.30 -13.72 39.25
C LYS A 39 7.12 -13.10 38.11
N TYR A 40 7.34 -13.84 37.01
CA TYR A 40 8.01 -13.37 35.80
C TYR A 40 7.03 -12.95 34.69
N PHE A 41 5.74 -12.80 34.97
CA PHE A 41 4.71 -12.42 34.00
C PHE A 41 5.12 -11.23 33.10
N PRO A 42 5.68 -10.12 33.62
CA PRO A 42 6.10 -9.01 32.77
C PRO A 42 7.14 -9.39 31.72
N LEU A 43 8.08 -10.26 32.08
CA LEU A 43 9.11 -10.75 31.16
C LEU A 43 8.49 -11.72 30.16
N LEU A 44 7.73 -12.72 30.65
CA LEU A 44 7.08 -13.73 29.81
C LEU A 44 6.12 -13.09 28.79
N TYR A 45 5.41 -12.03 29.18
CA TYR A 45 4.54 -11.27 28.29
C TYR A 45 5.35 -10.61 27.17
N LYS A 46 6.39 -9.85 27.53
CA LYS A 46 7.22 -9.11 26.56
C LYS A 46 7.99 -10.01 25.61
N THR A 47 8.39 -11.20 26.06
CA THR A 47 9.15 -12.16 25.25
C THR A 47 8.29 -13.28 24.67
N SER A 48 6.97 -13.18 24.76
CA SER A 48 6.06 -14.20 24.21
C SER A 48 6.01 -14.06 22.69
N PRO A 49 6.52 -15.05 21.92
CA PRO A 49 6.56 -14.93 20.47
C PRO A 49 5.17 -14.75 19.83
N PRO A 50 4.09 -15.42 20.29
CA PRO A 50 2.74 -15.17 19.78
C PRO A 50 2.24 -13.74 20.01
N ILE A 51 2.55 -13.14 21.18
CA ILE A 51 2.15 -11.75 21.50
C ILE A 51 2.95 -10.76 20.67
N GLU A 52 4.27 -10.93 20.60
CA GLU A 52 5.15 -10.11 19.76
C GLU A 52 4.71 -10.18 18.29
N TYR A 53 4.39 -11.38 17.81
CA TYR A 53 3.94 -11.59 16.44
C TYR A 53 2.63 -10.86 16.14
N ILE A 54 1.58 -11.01 16.96
CA ILE A 54 0.30 -10.31 16.70
C ILE A 54 0.48 -8.78 16.77
N LEU A 55 1.25 -8.26 17.74
CA LEU A 55 1.53 -6.83 17.84
C LEU A 55 2.29 -6.32 16.62
N SER A 56 3.28 -7.08 16.13
CA SER A 56 4.00 -6.75 14.90
C SER A 56 3.07 -6.75 13.68
N GLN A 57 2.15 -7.70 13.56
CA GLN A 57 1.20 -7.76 12.44
C GLN A 57 0.19 -6.61 12.50
N LEU A 58 -0.29 -6.24 13.68
CA LEU A 58 -1.20 -5.10 13.87
C LEU A 58 -0.52 -3.76 13.53
N ASN A 59 0.72 -3.58 13.97
CA ASN A 59 1.50 -2.39 13.61
C ASN A 59 1.80 -2.35 12.10
N ASP A 60 2.15 -3.49 11.47
CA ASP A 60 2.32 -3.57 10.00
C ASP A 60 1.02 -3.23 9.25
N PHE A 61 -0.13 -3.70 9.74
CA PHE A 61 -1.44 -3.35 9.19
C PHE A 61 -1.69 -1.85 9.25
N ILE A 62 -1.50 -1.21 10.41
CA ILE A 62 -1.67 0.24 10.58
C ILE A 62 -0.78 1.02 9.62
N ASP A 63 0.51 0.69 9.59
CA ASP A 63 1.49 1.38 8.74
C ASP A 63 1.11 1.35 7.26
N ARG A 64 0.47 0.26 6.80
CA ARG A 64 0.01 0.14 5.41
C ARG A 64 -1.24 0.98 5.13
N ILE A 65 -2.21 0.99 6.05
CA ILE A 65 -3.49 1.66 5.83
C ILE A 65 -3.40 3.18 6.02
N GLU A 66 -2.38 3.69 6.70
CA GLU A 66 -2.10 5.13 6.81
C GLU A 66 -1.96 5.82 5.45
N PHE A 67 -1.44 5.12 4.44
CA PHE A 67 -1.30 5.65 3.09
C PHE A 67 -2.60 5.64 2.28
N LEU A 68 -3.65 4.97 2.78
CA LEU A 68 -4.96 4.89 2.13
C LEU A 68 -5.88 6.06 2.51
N ASP A 69 -5.39 7.13 3.14
CA ASP A 69 -6.20 8.29 3.54
C ASP A 69 -7.44 7.90 4.35
N ILE A 70 -7.25 6.96 5.28
CA ILE A 70 -8.30 6.47 6.18
C ILE A 70 -8.61 7.53 7.23
N TYR A 71 -9.85 7.60 7.70
CA TYR A 71 -10.26 8.53 8.75
C TYR A 71 -9.31 8.48 9.97
N GLU A 72 -8.55 9.57 10.17
CA GLU A 72 -7.44 9.63 11.13
C GLU A 72 -7.83 9.25 12.57
N PRO A 73 -9.00 9.65 13.11
CA PRO A 73 -9.41 9.21 14.45
C PRO A 73 -9.58 7.70 14.59
N ALA A 74 -9.97 6.98 13.53
CA ALA A 74 -10.08 5.53 13.56
C ALA A 74 -8.68 4.88 13.68
N ILE A 75 -7.70 5.39 12.92
CA ILE A 75 -6.29 4.96 13.02
C ILE A 75 -5.73 5.26 14.42
N ASN A 76 -5.98 6.45 14.95
CA ASN A 76 -5.52 6.84 16.29
C ASN A 76 -6.15 5.98 17.39
N SER A 77 -7.41 5.58 17.23
CA SER A 77 -8.09 4.63 18.12
C SER A 77 -7.37 3.28 18.12
N LEU A 78 -7.09 2.71 16.94
CA LEU A 78 -6.34 1.45 16.82
C LEU A 78 -4.95 1.54 17.45
N LYS A 79 -4.19 2.61 17.17
CA LYS A 79 -2.86 2.83 17.76
C LYS A 79 -2.92 2.90 19.29
N LYS A 80 -3.97 3.51 19.85
CA LYS A 80 -4.15 3.60 21.30
C LYS A 80 -4.39 2.23 21.91
N GLU A 81 -5.27 1.41 21.33
CA GLU A 81 -5.54 0.05 21.81
C GLU A 81 -4.31 -0.86 21.67
N ILE A 82 -3.55 -0.76 20.58
CA ILE A 82 -2.28 -1.49 20.43
C ILE A 82 -1.29 -1.10 21.53
N LYS A 83 -1.15 0.20 21.84
CA LYS A 83 -0.28 0.66 22.95
C LYS A 83 -0.71 0.12 24.31
N ILE A 84 -2.02 -0.09 24.51
CA ILE A 84 -2.54 -0.74 25.72
C ILE A 84 -2.08 -2.21 25.78
N LEU A 85 -2.13 -2.93 24.65
CA LEU A 85 -1.60 -4.28 24.57
C LEU A 85 -0.07 -4.34 24.71
N GLU A 86 0.68 -3.40 24.16
CA GLU A 86 2.14 -3.36 24.30
C GLU A 86 2.61 -3.19 25.76
N ASN A 87 1.75 -2.66 26.63
CA ASN A 87 2.04 -2.45 28.04
C ASN A 87 1.28 -3.42 28.94
N PHE A 88 1.99 -4.46 29.40
CA PHE A 88 1.50 -5.50 30.32
C PHE A 88 0.82 -4.95 31.61
N SER A 89 1.13 -3.72 32.01
CA SER A 89 0.52 -3.08 33.20
C SER A 89 -0.98 -2.82 33.02
N TYR A 90 -1.44 -2.69 31.77
CA TYR A 90 -2.86 -2.52 31.42
C TYR A 90 -3.55 -3.84 31.04
N THR A 91 -2.78 -4.89 30.76
CA THR A 91 -3.27 -6.22 30.39
C THR A 91 -2.77 -7.28 31.37
N THR A 92 -3.26 -7.15 32.61
CA THR A 92 -2.79 -7.98 33.74
C THR A 92 -3.29 -9.42 33.71
N ASN A 93 -4.31 -9.73 32.89
CA ASN A 93 -4.86 -11.07 32.78
C ASN A 93 -5.36 -11.35 31.35
N LYS A 94 -5.59 -12.64 31.07
CA LYS A 94 -6.01 -13.16 29.77
C LYS A 94 -7.36 -12.60 29.30
N LYS A 95 -8.28 -12.31 30.22
CA LYS A 95 -9.60 -11.76 29.89
C LYS A 95 -9.46 -10.34 29.36
N ASP A 96 -8.69 -9.50 30.02
CA ASP A 96 -8.45 -8.11 29.59
C ASP A 96 -7.73 -8.07 28.24
N PHE A 97 -6.70 -8.91 28.08
CA PHE A 97 -5.99 -9.05 26.80
C PHE A 97 -6.92 -9.44 25.66
N LYS A 98 -7.82 -10.41 25.91
CA LYS A 98 -8.82 -10.81 24.94
C LYS A 98 -9.78 -9.65 24.60
N VAL A 99 -10.26 -8.90 25.60
CA VAL A 99 -11.17 -7.76 25.39
C VAL A 99 -10.53 -6.69 24.50
N HIS A 100 -9.28 -6.32 24.76
CA HIS A 100 -8.56 -5.34 23.93
C HIS A 100 -8.30 -5.87 22.51
N LEU A 101 -7.91 -7.14 22.36
CA LEU A 101 -7.77 -7.75 21.03
C LEU A 101 -9.11 -7.81 20.29
N ASP A 102 -10.20 -8.22 20.93
CA ASP A 102 -11.52 -8.25 20.30
C ASP A 102 -11.94 -6.84 19.83
N SER A 103 -11.73 -5.81 20.66
CA SER A 103 -12.00 -4.42 20.28
C SER A 103 -11.16 -3.93 19.10
N ILE A 104 -9.87 -4.29 19.03
CA ILE A 104 -9.01 -3.97 17.87
C ILE A 104 -9.58 -4.63 16.60
N PHE A 105 -9.95 -5.90 16.68
CA PHE A 105 -10.45 -6.64 15.51
C PHE A 105 -11.81 -6.14 15.04
N GLU A 106 -12.71 -5.79 15.96
CA GLU A 106 -13.98 -5.13 15.62
C GLU A 106 -13.73 -3.81 14.87
N ASN A 107 -12.80 -2.98 15.36
CA ASN A 107 -12.42 -1.74 14.68
C ASN A 107 -11.78 -1.99 13.31
N ILE A 108 -10.91 -3.01 13.19
CA ILE A 108 -10.30 -3.40 11.91
C ILE A 108 -11.38 -3.83 10.92
N ASP A 109 -12.34 -4.65 11.34
CA ASP A 109 -13.43 -5.12 10.48
C ASP A 109 -14.29 -3.95 9.97
N VAL A 110 -14.61 -2.99 10.85
CA VAL A 110 -15.36 -1.78 10.47
C VAL A 110 -14.58 -0.96 9.43
N ILE A 111 -13.34 -0.57 9.76
CA ILE A 111 -12.48 0.23 8.86
C ILE A 111 -12.26 -0.50 7.53
N TYR A 112 -12.08 -1.81 7.58
CA TYR A 112 -11.83 -2.61 6.41
C TYR A 112 -13.03 -2.62 5.46
N ASN A 113 -14.21 -2.90 5.99
CA ASN A 113 -15.42 -3.04 5.19
C ASN A 113 -15.93 -1.68 4.68
N GLU A 114 -15.78 -0.62 5.46
CA GLU A 114 -16.31 0.71 5.13
C GLU A 114 -15.37 1.52 4.23
N GLU A 115 -14.04 1.42 4.41
CA GLU A 115 -13.09 2.29 3.70
C GLU A 115 -12.04 1.54 2.88
N ILE A 116 -11.32 0.59 3.50
CA ILE A 116 -10.15 -0.05 2.86
C ILE A 116 -10.59 -0.86 1.64
N ASN A 117 -11.63 -1.68 1.78
CA ASN A 117 -12.10 -2.55 0.71
C ASN A 117 -12.54 -1.74 -0.53
N GLU A 118 -13.23 -0.61 -0.31
CA GLU A 118 -13.62 0.28 -1.41
C GLU A 118 -12.39 0.83 -2.13
N LYS A 119 -11.40 1.35 -1.40
CA LYS A 119 -10.18 1.93 -1.96
C LYS A 119 -9.33 0.88 -2.69
N LEU A 120 -9.12 -0.29 -2.09
CA LEU A 120 -8.38 -1.40 -2.71
C LEU A 120 -9.09 -1.94 -3.96
N SER A 121 -10.42 -1.93 -4.00
CA SER A 121 -11.18 -2.36 -5.19
C SER A 121 -10.93 -1.48 -6.43
N LYS A 122 -10.40 -0.26 -6.24
CA LYS A 122 -10.03 0.66 -7.32
C LYS A 122 -8.63 0.36 -7.90
N LEU A 123 -7.86 -0.53 -7.26
CA LEU A 123 -6.50 -0.89 -7.62
C LEU A 123 -6.44 -2.26 -8.29
N THR A 124 -5.54 -2.43 -9.24
CA THR A 124 -5.19 -3.75 -9.79
C THR A 124 -4.26 -4.49 -8.86
N CYS A 125 -4.21 -5.82 -9.01
CA CYS A 125 -3.24 -6.64 -8.29
C CYS A 125 -1.81 -6.07 -8.45
N GLN A 126 -1.39 -5.76 -9.68
CA GLN A 126 -0.04 -5.24 -9.98
C GLN A 126 0.24 -3.89 -9.29
N GLU A 127 -0.73 -2.98 -9.24
CA GLU A 127 -0.60 -1.72 -8.51
C GLU A 127 -0.47 -1.98 -7.00
N CYS A 128 -1.30 -2.87 -6.45
CA CYS A 128 -1.19 -3.27 -5.05
C CYS A 128 0.20 -3.86 -4.72
N ILE A 129 0.76 -4.73 -5.57
CA ILE A 129 2.12 -5.28 -5.36
C ILE A 129 3.15 -4.16 -5.26
N ARG A 130 3.09 -3.22 -6.21
CA ARG A 130 4.08 -2.14 -6.30
C ARG A 130 3.94 -1.14 -5.15
N LEU A 131 2.71 -0.83 -4.73
CA LEU A 131 2.45 0.02 -3.57
C LEU A 131 2.90 -0.65 -2.27
N ASP A 132 2.66 -1.95 -2.11
CA ASP A 132 3.10 -2.75 -0.97
C ASP A 132 4.63 -2.74 -0.85
N GLU A 133 5.32 -2.95 -1.97
CA GLU A 133 6.78 -2.86 -2.05
C GLU A 133 7.28 -1.42 -1.81
N ALA A 134 6.54 -0.40 -2.27
CA ALA A 134 6.87 1.00 -2.02
C ALA A 134 6.80 1.36 -0.54
N ILE A 135 5.76 0.91 0.17
CA ILE A 135 5.58 1.10 1.62
C ILE A 135 6.68 0.36 2.38
N THR A 136 6.95 -0.89 2.01
CA THR A 136 8.00 -1.72 2.62
C THR A 136 9.37 -1.06 2.47
N ASN A 137 9.72 -0.59 1.27
CA ASN A 137 10.96 0.14 1.03
C ASN A 137 11.04 1.45 1.82
N PHE A 138 9.92 2.18 1.95
CA PHE A 138 9.88 3.42 2.73
C PHE A 138 10.23 3.17 4.20
N ARG A 139 9.63 2.13 4.80
CA ARG A 139 9.85 1.74 6.20
C ARG A 139 11.29 1.28 6.45
N ASN A 140 11.89 0.61 5.47
CA ASN A 140 13.29 0.17 5.53
C ASN A 140 14.31 1.32 5.28
N GLY A 141 13.86 2.56 5.12
CA GLY A 141 14.74 3.70 4.81
C GLY A 141 15.24 3.73 3.36
N CYS A 142 14.74 2.84 2.49
CA CYS A 142 15.07 2.74 1.07
C CYS A 142 14.22 3.72 0.23
N PHE A 143 14.35 5.02 0.51
CA PHE A 143 13.46 6.06 -0.02
C PHE A 143 13.44 6.15 -1.56
N SER A 144 14.60 6.01 -2.21
CA SER A 144 14.67 5.99 -3.68
C SER A 144 13.90 4.80 -4.27
N SER A 145 14.05 3.61 -3.69
CA SER A 145 13.31 2.41 -4.12
C SER A 145 11.81 2.56 -3.89
N SER A 146 11.41 3.15 -2.76
CA SER A 146 10.02 3.47 -2.47
C SER A 146 9.41 4.38 -3.54
N VAL A 147 10.09 5.47 -3.89
CA VAL A 147 9.65 6.38 -4.97
C VAL A 147 9.54 5.66 -6.31
N ILE A 148 10.53 4.83 -6.68
CA ILE A 148 10.50 4.07 -7.94
C ILE A 148 9.28 3.16 -7.99
N MET A 149 9.01 2.41 -6.92
CA MET A 149 7.90 1.47 -6.86
C MET A 149 6.54 2.18 -6.86
N ALA A 150 6.41 3.27 -6.10
CA ALA A 150 5.21 4.10 -6.10
C ALA A 150 4.91 4.64 -7.51
N VAL A 151 5.91 5.27 -8.15
CA VAL A 151 5.77 5.85 -9.48
C VAL A 151 5.55 4.77 -10.56
N SER A 152 6.12 3.57 -10.40
CA SER A 152 5.84 2.44 -11.29
C SER A 152 4.38 1.99 -11.20
N SER A 153 3.73 2.15 -10.06
CA SER A 153 2.28 1.90 -9.91
C SER A 153 1.47 2.86 -10.80
N VAL A 154 1.83 4.15 -10.78
CA VAL A 154 1.25 5.17 -11.68
C VAL A 154 1.50 4.83 -13.16
N GLU A 155 2.71 4.36 -13.49
CA GLU A 155 3.05 3.92 -14.85
C GLU A 155 2.13 2.82 -15.36
N ALA A 156 1.86 1.79 -14.54
CA ALA A 156 0.91 0.72 -14.89
C ALA A 156 -0.47 1.29 -15.20
N ARG A 157 -0.98 2.20 -14.35
CA ARG A 157 -2.27 2.87 -14.57
C ARG A 157 -2.30 3.62 -15.89
N LEU A 158 -1.27 4.40 -16.20
CA LEU A 158 -1.20 5.18 -17.44
C LEU A 158 -1.13 4.28 -18.68
N HIS A 159 -0.35 3.20 -18.67
CA HIS A 159 -0.35 2.22 -19.75
C HIS A 159 -1.74 1.65 -19.99
N TYR A 160 -2.45 1.24 -18.93
CA TYR A 160 -3.81 0.73 -19.04
C TYR A 160 -4.73 1.76 -19.70
N LEU A 161 -4.75 2.99 -19.19
CA LEU A 161 -5.67 4.02 -19.67
C LEU A 161 -5.42 4.39 -21.13
N ILE A 162 -4.14 4.51 -21.53
CA ILE A 162 -3.75 4.79 -22.92
C ILE A 162 -4.16 3.62 -23.84
N LYS A 163 -3.86 2.38 -23.44
CA LYS A 163 -4.22 1.17 -24.18
C LYS A 163 -5.73 1.06 -24.37
N LYS A 164 -6.51 1.37 -23.33
CA LYS A 164 -7.97 1.37 -23.36
C LYS A 164 -8.51 2.46 -24.29
N LYS A 165 -7.94 3.66 -24.25
CA LYS A 165 -8.42 4.79 -25.06
C LYS A 165 -8.08 4.64 -26.55
N ASN A 166 -6.89 4.16 -26.89
CA ASN A 166 -6.49 3.92 -28.28
C ASN A 166 -5.43 2.81 -28.40
N LYS A 167 -5.89 1.59 -28.65
CA LYS A 167 -5.02 0.40 -28.77
C LYS A 167 -4.00 0.50 -29.92
N THR A 168 -4.37 1.13 -31.03
CA THR A 168 -3.49 1.25 -32.21
C THR A 168 -2.32 2.18 -31.92
N LEU A 169 -2.58 3.36 -31.36
CA LEU A 169 -1.51 4.28 -30.94
C LEU A 169 -0.69 3.69 -29.79
N TYR A 170 -1.33 2.99 -28.85
CA TYR A 170 -0.63 2.29 -27.78
C TYR A 170 0.41 1.31 -28.32
N LYS A 171 0.00 0.36 -29.19
CA LYS A 171 0.93 -0.61 -29.79
C LYS A 171 2.06 0.05 -30.54
N LYS A 172 1.77 1.12 -31.29
CA LYS A 172 2.76 1.78 -32.14
C LYS A 172 3.79 2.63 -31.37
N TYR A 173 3.39 3.26 -30.27
CA TYR A 173 4.22 4.28 -29.61
C TYR A 173 4.48 4.02 -28.13
N PHE A 174 3.62 3.28 -27.44
CA PHE A 174 3.59 3.25 -25.98
C PHE A 174 3.78 1.87 -25.35
N GLU A 175 3.67 0.78 -26.12
CA GLU A 175 3.68 -0.59 -25.58
C GLU A 175 4.97 -0.93 -24.82
N THR A 176 6.12 -0.45 -25.30
CA THR A 176 7.44 -0.64 -24.68
C THR A 176 8.02 0.67 -24.16
N SER A 177 7.23 1.74 -24.17
CA SER A 177 7.72 3.05 -23.76
C SER A 177 7.86 3.12 -22.25
N PRO A 178 8.99 3.65 -21.73
CA PRO A 178 9.11 3.90 -20.30
C PRO A 178 8.19 5.05 -19.88
N LEU A 179 7.92 5.15 -18.57
CA LEU A 179 7.10 6.21 -17.99
C LEU A 179 7.48 7.61 -18.48
N GLY A 180 8.76 7.94 -18.63
CA GLY A 180 9.16 9.27 -19.11
C GLY A 180 8.56 9.62 -20.48
N THR A 181 8.40 8.63 -21.35
CA THR A 181 7.71 8.81 -22.63
C THR A 181 6.19 8.92 -22.44
N LEU A 182 5.58 8.13 -21.55
CA LEU A 182 4.17 8.29 -21.21
C LEU A 182 3.87 9.68 -20.63
N ILE A 183 4.73 10.19 -19.76
CA ILE A 183 4.58 11.49 -19.12
C ILE A 183 4.67 12.61 -20.16
N SER A 184 5.59 12.50 -21.12
CA SER A 184 5.70 13.49 -22.21
C SER A 184 4.45 13.59 -23.10
N LEU A 185 3.52 12.62 -23.02
CA LEU A 185 2.19 12.74 -23.64
C LEU A 185 1.36 13.83 -22.97
N PHE A 186 1.46 13.96 -21.65
CA PHE A 186 0.65 14.87 -20.82
C PHE A 186 1.34 16.22 -20.56
N ASP A 187 2.62 16.34 -20.91
CA ASP A 187 3.36 17.59 -20.84
C ASP A 187 2.78 18.62 -21.83
N LYS A 188 2.24 19.71 -21.28
CA LYS A 188 1.66 20.82 -22.07
C LYS A 188 2.71 21.58 -22.89
N ASN A 189 3.96 21.58 -22.41
CA ASN A 189 5.08 22.23 -23.08
C ASN A 189 5.85 21.27 -24.00
N GLY A 190 5.53 19.97 -23.93
CA GLY A 190 6.25 18.90 -24.58
C GLY A 190 6.22 18.97 -26.12
N ILE A 191 7.38 18.74 -26.75
CA ILE A 191 7.55 18.76 -28.21
C ILE A 191 7.13 17.42 -28.85
N LYS A 192 7.28 16.31 -28.12
CA LYS A 192 7.28 14.95 -28.67
C LYS A 192 5.92 14.48 -29.23
N PHE A 193 4.81 14.92 -28.64
CA PHE A 193 3.45 14.44 -29.00
C PHE A 193 2.50 15.57 -29.38
N LYS A 194 2.96 16.55 -30.17
CA LYS A 194 2.14 17.69 -30.62
C LYS A 194 1.06 17.31 -31.65
N ASP A 195 1.25 16.23 -32.41
CA ASP A 195 0.31 15.79 -33.46
C ASP A 195 -1.13 15.68 -32.96
N LYS A 196 -2.09 16.15 -33.79
CA LYS A 196 -3.53 16.09 -33.50
C LYS A 196 -4.03 14.68 -33.15
N LYS A 197 -3.39 13.63 -33.67
CA LYS A 197 -3.74 12.23 -33.39
C LYS A 197 -3.63 11.85 -31.90
N PHE A 198 -2.82 12.56 -31.12
CA PHE A 198 -2.65 12.32 -29.67
C PHE A 198 -3.61 13.15 -28.80
N ASN A 199 -4.40 14.06 -29.36
CA ASN A 199 -5.31 14.95 -28.60
C ASN A 199 -6.28 14.19 -27.69
N SER A 200 -6.79 13.04 -28.14
CA SER A 200 -7.71 12.23 -27.35
C SER A 200 -7.05 11.53 -26.17
N LEU A 201 -5.76 11.21 -26.29
CA LEU A 201 -4.98 10.60 -25.21
C LEU A 201 -4.58 11.62 -24.14
N ARG A 202 -4.28 12.87 -24.53
CA ARG A 202 -3.99 13.96 -23.59
C ARG A 202 -5.13 14.27 -22.62
N LYS A 203 -6.36 13.98 -23.04
CA LYS A 203 -7.58 14.18 -22.24
C LYS A 203 -7.88 13.02 -21.28
N ILE A 204 -7.05 11.97 -21.23
CA ILE A 204 -7.22 10.86 -20.28
C ILE A 204 -6.96 11.33 -18.85
N LEU A 205 -5.91 12.14 -18.67
CA LEU A 205 -5.54 12.65 -17.37
C LEU A 205 -6.31 13.95 -17.10
N PRO A 206 -7.05 14.05 -15.97
CA PRO A 206 -7.64 15.30 -15.53
C PRO A 206 -6.58 16.39 -15.38
N GLY A 207 -6.96 17.63 -15.68
CA GLY A 207 -6.03 18.76 -15.69
C GLY A 207 -5.39 19.02 -14.32
N GLU A 208 -6.14 18.72 -13.25
CA GLU A 208 -5.68 18.81 -11.86
C GLU A 208 -4.48 17.90 -11.53
N HIS A 209 -4.30 16.78 -12.24
CA HIS A 209 -3.20 15.84 -12.01
C HIS A 209 -1.94 16.15 -12.83
N SER A 210 -2.00 17.12 -13.74
CA SER A 210 -0.85 17.49 -14.58
C SER A 210 0.41 17.83 -13.77
N PRO A 211 0.33 18.61 -12.66
CA PRO A 211 1.51 18.90 -11.84
C PRO A 211 2.08 17.64 -11.15
N LEU A 212 1.22 16.71 -10.72
CA LEU A 212 1.66 15.47 -10.06
C LEU A 212 2.49 14.60 -11.00
N ILE A 213 2.09 14.51 -12.26
CA ILE A 213 2.81 13.75 -13.28
C ILE A 213 4.23 14.30 -13.49
N GLU A 214 4.39 15.63 -13.51
CA GLU A 214 5.71 16.25 -13.62
C GLU A 214 6.59 15.91 -12.40
N ILE A 215 6.03 16.03 -11.20
CA ILE A 215 6.68 15.66 -9.94
C ILE A 215 7.14 14.19 -9.97
N PHE A 216 6.28 13.26 -10.39
CA PHE A 216 6.64 11.84 -10.49
C PHE A 216 7.78 11.61 -11.47
N ASN A 217 7.83 12.31 -12.60
CA ASN A 217 8.92 12.16 -13.55
C ASN A 217 10.26 12.63 -12.95
N ILE A 218 10.26 13.80 -12.31
CA ILE A 218 11.45 14.40 -11.69
C ILE A 218 12.02 13.44 -10.64
N TYR A 219 11.18 12.99 -9.70
CA TYR A 219 11.65 12.17 -8.59
C TYR A 219 11.95 10.73 -9.00
N ARG A 220 11.32 10.18 -10.04
CA ARG A 220 11.77 8.91 -10.64
C ARG A 220 13.18 9.03 -11.20
N ILE A 221 13.46 10.09 -11.96
CA ILE A 221 14.79 10.31 -12.56
C ILE A 221 15.83 10.46 -11.45
N TYR A 222 15.54 11.26 -10.42
CA TYR A 222 16.46 11.40 -9.28
C TYR A 222 16.66 10.11 -8.49
N SER A 223 15.64 9.26 -8.39
CA SER A 223 15.74 7.98 -7.68
C SER A 223 16.49 6.91 -8.47
N ALA A 224 16.33 6.87 -9.80
CA ALA A 224 17.01 5.89 -10.66
C ALA A 224 18.45 6.30 -11.01
N HIS A 225 18.72 7.60 -11.03
CA HIS A 225 20.05 8.17 -11.32
C HIS A 225 20.40 9.24 -10.28
N PRO A 226 20.70 8.82 -9.03
CA PRO A 226 21.08 9.75 -7.97
C PRO A 226 22.45 10.34 -8.30
N LYS A 227 22.46 11.48 -8.99
CA LYS A 227 23.65 12.33 -9.17
C LYS A 227 23.93 13.06 -7.85
N ASP A 228 24.29 12.30 -6.82
CA ASP A 228 24.57 12.77 -5.45
C ASP A 228 23.37 13.33 -4.66
N LYS A 229 22.15 13.20 -5.21
CA LYS A 229 20.92 13.61 -4.53
C LYS A 229 20.28 12.43 -3.80
N ASN A 230 20.36 12.44 -2.48
CA ASN A 230 19.55 11.55 -1.65
C ASN A 230 18.11 12.06 -1.60
N ILE A 231 17.14 11.15 -1.74
CA ILE A 231 15.73 11.46 -1.55
C ILE A 231 15.42 11.53 -0.05
N PRO A 232 15.04 12.69 0.51
CA PRO A 232 14.66 12.78 1.91
C PRO A 232 13.38 11.98 2.19
N GLN A 233 13.25 11.43 3.40
CA GLN A 233 12.05 10.70 3.84
C GLN A 233 10.76 11.47 3.53
N LYS A 234 10.70 12.77 3.87
CA LYS A 234 9.52 13.62 3.63
C LYS A 234 9.10 13.65 2.16
N ILE A 235 10.07 13.69 1.25
CA ILE A 235 9.81 13.69 -0.19
C ILE A 235 9.26 12.33 -0.62
N ALA A 236 9.88 11.23 -0.20
CA ALA A 236 9.37 9.90 -0.52
C ALA A 236 7.94 9.68 -0.01
N GLN A 237 7.65 10.14 1.21
CA GLN A 237 6.30 10.09 1.78
C GLN A 237 5.30 10.90 0.95
N SER A 238 5.66 12.13 0.53
CA SER A 238 4.79 12.94 -0.32
C SER A 238 4.53 12.26 -1.68
N ILE A 239 5.54 11.66 -2.30
CA ILE A 239 5.37 10.94 -3.57
C ILE A 239 4.45 9.72 -3.40
N LEU A 240 4.61 8.98 -2.31
CA LEU A 240 3.76 7.85 -2.00
C LEU A 240 2.30 8.29 -1.79
N ASN A 241 2.06 9.35 -1.01
CA ASN A 241 0.72 9.91 -0.82
C ASN A 241 0.10 10.40 -2.14
N PHE A 242 0.85 11.15 -2.95
CA PHE A 242 0.37 11.61 -4.26
C PHE A 242 0.07 10.44 -5.21
N THR A 243 0.81 9.34 -5.08
CA THR A 243 0.54 8.12 -5.85
C THR A 243 -0.85 7.57 -5.51
N PHE A 244 -1.20 7.49 -4.22
CA PHE A 244 -2.54 7.08 -3.80
C PHE A 244 -3.63 8.06 -4.26
N VAL A 245 -3.41 9.37 -4.13
CA VAL A 245 -4.33 10.40 -4.62
C VAL A 245 -4.66 10.19 -6.10
N LEU A 246 -3.65 9.92 -6.94
CA LEU A 246 -3.87 9.69 -8.37
C LEU A 246 -4.57 8.35 -8.63
N LEU A 247 -4.14 7.27 -7.98
CA LEU A 247 -4.65 5.93 -8.26
C LEU A 247 -6.08 5.69 -7.73
N LEU A 248 -6.49 6.42 -6.70
CA LEU A 248 -7.82 6.36 -6.11
C LEU A 248 -8.82 7.34 -6.74
N ASP A 249 -8.39 8.22 -7.66
CA ASP A 249 -9.30 9.12 -8.38
C ASP A 249 -10.28 8.35 -9.28
N GLU A 250 -11.56 8.59 -9.08
CA GLU A 250 -12.67 7.97 -9.81
C GLU A 250 -12.60 8.22 -11.34
N LYS A 251 -12.10 9.39 -11.77
CA LYS A 251 -11.90 9.73 -13.18
C LYS A 251 -10.83 8.87 -13.86
N LEU A 252 -9.94 8.25 -13.06
CA LEU A 252 -8.86 7.40 -13.52
C LEU A 252 -9.12 5.91 -13.24
N GLN A 253 -10.33 5.54 -12.82
CA GLN A 253 -10.65 4.18 -12.43
C GLN A 253 -10.53 3.16 -13.57
N ILE A 254 -10.02 1.98 -13.23
CA ILE A 254 -9.99 0.82 -14.12
C ILE A 254 -11.38 0.21 -14.16
N SER A 255 -11.96 0.10 -15.36
CA SER A 255 -13.29 -0.50 -15.53
C SER A 255 -13.25 -2.00 -15.80
N ASP A 256 -12.07 -2.55 -16.12
CA ASP A 256 -11.93 -3.98 -16.41
C ASP A 256 -11.84 -4.75 -15.09
N LYS A 257 -12.99 -5.29 -14.65
CA LYS A 257 -13.10 -6.09 -13.44
C LYS A 257 -12.11 -7.26 -13.40
N ARG A 258 -11.61 -7.77 -14.53
CA ARG A 258 -10.62 -8.86 -14.54
C ARG A 258 -9.24 -8.42 -14.06
N LEU A 259 -8.86 -7.18 -14.32
CA LEU A 259 -7.61 -6.60 -13.82
C LEU A 259 -7.70 -6.24 -12.33
N LEU A 260 -8.92 -5.99 -11.86
CA LEU A 260 -9.27 -5.77 -10.46
C LEU A 260 -9.50 -7.08 -9.70
N LYS A 261 -9.67 -8.23 -10.38
CA LYS A 261 -9.74 -9.53 -9.72
C LYS A 261 -8.37 -9.83 -9.15
N HIS A 262 -8.25 -9.61 -7.86
CA HIS A 262 -7.18 -10.14 -7.03
C HIS A 262 -7.35 -11.65 -7.12
N GLN A 263 -6.51 -12.31 -7.93
CA GLN A 263 -6.66 -13.74 -8.15
C GLN A 263 -6.62 -14.43 -6.79
N LYS A 264 -7.69 -15.13 -6.42
CA LYS A 264 -7.61 -16.14 -5.37
C LYS A 264 -6.56 -17.12 -5.85
N ILE A 265 -5.33 -16.99 -5.32
CA ILE A 265 -4.33 -18.04 -5.47
C ILE A 265 -4.90 -19.19 -4.65
N ILE A 266 -5.69 -20.04 -5.32
CA ILE A 266 -6.09 -21.32 -4.78
C ILE A 266 -4.77 -22.08 -4.64
N LYS A 267 -4.28 -22.19 -3.40
CA LYS A 267 -3.15 -23.04 -3.05
C LYS A 267 -3.53 -24.50 -3.26
#